data_AF-A0A2E5ZVD4-F1
#
_entry.id   AF-A0A2E5ZVD4-F1
#
_cell.length_a   1.000
_cell.length_b   1.000
_cell.length_c   1.000
_cell.angle_alpha   90.00
_cell.angle_beta   90.00
_cell.angle_gamma   90.00
#
_symmetry.space_group_name_H-M   'P 1'
#
loop_
_entity.id
_entity.type
_entity.pdbx_description
1 polymer ?
#
loop_
_entity_poly.entity_id
_entity_poly.type
_entity_poly.pdbx_seq_one_letter_code
_entity_poly.pdbx_strand_id
1 'polypeptide(L)'
;MPTTAFRLISIEAKSHRKAARQKELQINHSTTILSSRTKSDTQLSVEIRYSVSYGLLGMVQLDCEVIYSDDDKNIIKSSQQKWEKEHKLPEKITGEVYNRVLGEGSFEVLNIARKLGLPPPFKMEVPQVKMGVNKNNAKPISNSPEIA
;
A
#
# COMPACT_ATOMS: atom_id res chain seq x y z
N MET A 1 -4.25 -5.25 -17.10
CA MET A 1 -3.13 -4.39 -16.65
C MET A 1 -1.85 -5.00 -17.20
N PRO A 2 -0.87 -4.20 -17.66
CA PRO A 2 0.37 -4.70 -18.25
C PRO A 2 1.37 -5.24 -17.22
N THR A 3 1.16 -5.01 -15.92
CA THR A 3 1.89 -5.72 -14.87
C THR A 3 1.29 -7.11 -14.64
N THR A 4 2.09 -8.16 -14.81
CA THR A 4 1.60 -9.55 -14.81
C THR A 4 1.88 -10.27 -13.51
N ALA A 5 2.91 -9.86 -12.75
CA ALA A 5 3.24 -10.46 -11.45
C ALA A 5 3.80 -9.43 -10.47
N PHE A 6 3.57 -9.69 -9.18
CA PHE A 6 4.16 -9.01 -8.03
C PHE A 6 4.72 -10.08 -7.08
N ARG A 7 5.95 -9.88 -6.59
CA ARG A 7 6.60 -10.79 -5.65
C ARG A 7 7.34 -9.99 -4.59
N LEU A 8 7.12 -10.30 -3.33
CA LEU A 8 7.89 -9.74 -2.23
C LEU A 8 9.25 -10.45 -2.15
N ILE A 9 10.34 -9.69 -2.19
CA ILE A 9 11.73 -10.19 -2.14
C ILE A 9 12.24 -10.11 -0.70
N SER A 10 12.06 -8.96 -0.05
CA SER A 10 12.56 -8.72 1.30
C SER A 10 11.62 -7.83 2.10
N ILE A 11 11.67 -7.99 3.42
CA ILE A 11 10.97 -7.14 4.38
C ILE A 11 11.99 -6.68 5.41
N GLU A 12 12.13 -5.38 5.59
CA GLU A 12 12.80 -4.80 6.73
C GLU A 12 11.80 -3.95 7.52
N ALA A 13 11.71 -4.17 8.83
CA ALA A 13 10.78 -3.40 9.66
C ALA A 13 11.34 -3.20 11.07
N LYS A 14 11.17 -1.98 11.60
CA LYS A 14 11.71 -1.57 12.90
C LYS A 14 10.66 -0.76 13.64
N SER A 15 10.52 -1.00 14.94
CA SER A 15 9.66 -0.24 15.85
C SER A 15 10.48 0.18 17.08
N HIS A 16 10.38 1.45 17.46
CA HIS A 16 11.14 2.03 18.55
C HIS A 16 10.22 2.36 19.73
N ARG A 17 10.29 1.56 20.79
CA ARG A 17 9.40 1.68 21.97
C ARG A 17 9.63 2.92 22.84
N LYS A 18 10.73 3.66 22.66
CA LYS A 18 11.14 4.80 23.49
C LYS A 18 10.96 6.15 22.81
N ALA A 19 10.18 6.22 21.73
CA ALA A 19 9.89 7.50 21.10
C ALA A 19 9.01 8.34 22.04
N ALA A 20 9.48 9.53 22.41
CA ALA A 20 8.65 10.50 23.12
C ALA A 20 7.38 10.80 22.29
N ARG A 21 6.26 11.04 22.97
CA ARG A 21 4.97 11.33 22.31
C ARG A 21 5.13 12.57 21.42
N GLN A 22 5.17 12.36 20.11
CA GLN A 22 5.23 13.47 19.15
C GLN A 22 3.88 14.16 19.07
N LYS A 23 3.90 15.49 18.99
CA LYS A 23 2.69 16.33 18.93
C LYS A 23 1.95 16.17 17.60
N GLU A 24 2.69 15.90 16.54
CA GLU A 24 2.18 15.58 15.21
C GLU A 24 3.03 14.46 14.60
N LEU A 25 2.38 13.38 14.18
CA LEU A 25 3.03 12.25 13.54
C LEU A 25 2.91 12.41 12.02
N GLN A 26 4.05 12.54 11.34
CA GLN A 26 4.12 12.51 9.88
C GLN A 26 4.47 11.10 9.41
N ILE A 27 3.60 10.52 8.58
CA ILE A 27 3.83 9.23 7.94
C ILE A 27 4.22 9.51 6.50
N ASN A 28 5.44 9.13 6.13
CA ASN A 28 6.00 9.39 4.81
C ASN A 28 6.11 8.10 4.02
N HIS A 29 5.63 8.14 2.77
CA HIS A 29 5.70 7.04 1.81
C HIS A 29 6.73 7.38 0.74
N SER A 30 7.58 6.42 0.40
CA SER A 30 8.54 6.55 -0.71
C SER A 30 8.56 5.26 -1.53
N THR A 31 8.50 5.40 -2.85
CA THR A 31 8.60 4.27 -3.79
C THR A 31 9.70 4.57 -4.79
N THR A 32 10.65 3.66 -4.95
CA THR A 32 11.85 3.88 -5.78
C THR A 32 12.19 2.62 -6.55
N ILE A 33 12.40 2.74 -7.85
CA ILE A 33 12.93 1.66 -8.68
C ILE A 33 14.40 1.45 -8.32
N LEU A 34 14.76 0.22 -7.93
CA LEU A 34 16.13 -0.18 -7.63
C LEU A 34 16.84 -0.71 -8.88
N SER A 35 16.15 -1.52 -9.68
CA SER A 35 16.72 -2.09 -10.89
C SER A 35 15.64 -2.42 -11.93
N SER A 36 16.03 -2.44 -13.21
CA SER A 36 15.25 -2.97 -14.31
C SER A 36 16.14 -3.92 -15.12
N ARG A 37 15.64 -5.11 -15.41
CA ARG A 37 16.31 -6.10 -16.26
C ARG A 37 15.31 -6.71 -17.25
N THR A 38 15.74 -6.86 -18.50
CA THR A 38 14.97 -7.63 -19.48
C THR A 38 14.86 -9.09 -19.05
N LYS A 39 13.64 -9.57 -18.89
CA LYS A 39 13.35 -10.98 -18.56
C LYS A 39 13.09 -11.80 -19.82
N SER A 40 12.46 -11.19 -20.83
CA SER A 40 12.26 -11.74 -22.17
C SER A 40 12.02 -10.59 -23.16
N ASP A 41 11.88 -10.90 -24.45
CA ASP A 41 11.58 -9.91 -25.50
C ASP A 41 10.34 -9.04 -25.22
N THR A 42 9.39 -9.55 -24.44
CA THR A 42 8.12 -8.88 -24.12
C THR A 42 7.99 -8.51 -22.64
N GLN A 43 9.05 -8.70 -21.84
CA GLN A 43 8.97 -8.50 -20.39
C GLN A 43 10.18 -7.82 -19.76
N LEU A 44 9.90 -6.90 -18.83
CA LEU A 44 10.88 -6.37 -17.88
C LEU A 44 10.59 -6.91 -16.48
N SER A 45 11.65 -7.32 -15.77
CA SER A 45 11.63 -7.49 -14.33
C SER A 45 12.14 -6.21 -13.69
N VAL A 46 11.32 -5.60 -12.83
CA VAL A 46 11.60 -4.33 -12.16
C VAL A 46 11.60 -4.57 -10.66
N GLU A 47 12.75 -4.34 -10.02
CA GLU A 47 12.89 -4.38 -8.57
C GLU A 47 12.61 -2.99 -7.99
N ILE A 48 11.74 -2.92 -7.00
CA ILE A 48 11.22 -1.66 -6.44
C ILE A 48 11.27 -1.75 -4.93
N ARG A 49 11.74 -0.67 -4.30
CA ARG A 49 11.67 -0.45 -2.86
C ARG A 49 10.48 0.42 -2.53
N TYR A 50 9.63 -0.06 -1.64
CA TYR A 50 8.55 0.71 -1.04
C TYR A 50 8.79 0.85 0.46
N SER A 51 8.91 2.09 0.94
CA SER A 51 9.21 2.40 2.33
C SER A 51 8.14 3.30 2.92
N VAL A 52 7.72 2.97 4.15
CA VAL A 52 6.85 3.80 4.98
C VAL A 52 7.57 4.12 6.29
N SER A 53 7.79 5.41 6.53
CA SER A 53 8.48 5.93 7.70
C SER A 53 7.48 6.62 8.64
N TYR A 54 7.56 6.28 9.93
CA TYR A 54 6.73 6.83 11.00
C TYR A 54 7.55 7.79 11.90
N GLY A 55 8.54 8.46 11.32
CA GLY A 55 9.47 9.32 12.06
C GLY A 55 10.20 8.53 13.16
N LEU A 56 10.06 8.97 14.41
CA LEU A 56 10.75 8.33 15.54
C LEU A 56 10.13 6.98 15.95
N LEU A 57 8.91 6.67 15.51
CA LEU A 57 8.23 5.44 15.92
C LEU A 57 8.79 4.20 15.23
N GLY A 58 9.33 4.32 14.02
CA GLY A 58 9.78 3.16 13.25
C GLY A 58 9.61 3.31 11.75
N MET A 59 9.81 2.19 11.05
CA MET A 59 9.69 2.11 9.59
C MET A 59 9.33 0.69 9.15
N VAL A 60 8.76 0.60 7.95
CA VAL A 60 8.56 -0.65 7.20
C VAL A 60 9.08 -0.41 5.79
N GLN A 61 9.88 -1.32 5.27
CA GLN A 61 10.43 -1.31 3.92
C GLN A 61 10.23 -2.67 3.28
N LEU A 62 9.74 -2.66 2.05
CA LEU A 62 9.51 -3.82 1.21
C LEU A 62 10.37 -3.68 -0.05
N ASP A 63 11.21 -4.67 -0.33
CA ASP A 63 11.79 -4.81 -1.67
C ASP A 63 10.93 -5.82 -2.43
N CYS A 64 10.46 -5.42 -3.60
CA CYS A 64 9.49 -6.15 -4.42
C CYS A 64 10.01 -6.32 -5.83
N GLU A 65 9.59 -7.38 -6.51
CA GLU A 65 9.74 -7.55 -7.96
C GLU A 65 8.37 -7.38 -8.62
N VAL A 66 8.33 -6.61 -9.70
CA VAL A 66 7.17 -6.49 -10.59
C VAL A 66 7.58 -6.90 -11.99
N ILE A 67 6.77 -7.77 -12.61
CA ILE A 67 6.94 -8.10 -14.03
C ILE A 67 6.04 -7.18 -14.85
N TYR A 68 6.66 -6.38 -15.69
CA TYR A 68 6.01 -5.59 -16.72
C TYR A 68 5.97 -6.39 -18.03
N SER A 69 4.88 -6.32 -18.78
CA SER A 69 4.72 -7.02 -20.06
C SER A 69 4.07 -6.11 -21.10
N ASP A 70 4.65 -6.11 -22.30
CA ASP A 70 4.12 -5.42 -23.48
C ASP A 70 4.44 -6.25 -24.73
N ASP A 71 3.48 -6.36 -25.65
CA ASP A 71 3.63 -7.13 -26.89
C ASP A 71 4.59 -6.44 -27.88
N ASP A 72 4.74 -5.11 -27.78
CA ASP A 72 5.73 -4.38 -28.58
C ASP A 72 7.13 -4.50 -27.96
N LYS A 73 7.93 -5.38 -28.56
CA LYS A 73 9.34 -5.61 -28.19
C LYS A 73 10.19 -4.34 -28.20
N ASN A 74 9.83 -3.35 -29.02
CA ASN A 74 10.57 -2.08 -29.06
C ASN A 74 10.38 -1.27 -27.78
N ILE A 75 9.20 -1.34 -27.15
CA ILE A 75 8.94 -0.70 -25.86
C ILE A 75 9.84 -1.30 -24.80
N ILE A 76 9.92 -2.63 -24.71
CA ILE A 76 10.77 -3.33 -23.74
C ILE A 76 12.24 -2.96 -23.94
N LYS A 77 12.74 -3.05 -25.19
CA LYS A 77 14.13 -2.77 -25.50
C LYS A 77 14.51 -1.30 -25.26
N SER A 78 13.70 -0.36 -25.72
CA SER A 78 13.98 1.08 -25.54
C SER A 78 13.89 1.49 -24.07
N SER A 79 12.97 0.91 -23.31
CA SER A 79 12.84 1.15 -21.86
C SER A 79 14.05 0.65 -21.10
N GLN A 80 14.55 -0.55 -21.43
CA GLN A 80 15.76 -1.08 -20.83
C GLN A 80 16.99 -0.22 -21.17
N GLN A 81 17.14 0.20 -22.43
CA GLN A 81 18.23 1.09 -22.83
C GLN A 81 18.18 2.45 -22.11
N LYS A 82 16.98 2.98 -21.88
CA LYS A 82 16.81 4.23 -21.12
C LYS A 82 17.20 4.04 -19.66
N TRP A 83 16.81 2.92 -19.05
CA TRP A 83 17.24 2.59 -17.69
C TRP A 83 18.76 2.50 -17.55
N GLU A 84 19.44 1.83 -18.49
CA GLU A 84 20.89 1.66 -18.46
C GLU A 84 21.65 3.00 -18.61
N LYS A 85 21.08 3.96 -19.34
CA LYS A 85 21.69 5.28 -19.56
C LYS A 85 21.36 6.30 -18.48
N GLU A 86 20.11 6.33 -18.05
CA GLU A 86 19.55 7.43 -17.25
C GLU A 86 19.08 6.99 -15.85
N HIS A 87 19.06 5.68 -15.57
CA HIS A 87 18.41 5.09 -14.38
C HIS A 87 16.95 5.53 -14.23
N LYS A 88 16.26 5.65 -15.37
CA LYS A 88 14.85 6.04 -15.45
C LYS A 88 14.13 5.18 -16.47
N LEU A 89 12.98 4.63 -16.07
CA LEU A 89 12.04 4.03 -17.01
C LEU A 89 11.15 5.12 -17.63
N PRO A 90 10.49 4.84 -18.78
CA PRO A 90 9.43 5.69 -19.29
C PRO A 90 8.34 5.94 -18.23
N GLU A 91 7.72 7.11 -18.28
CA GLU A 91 6.75 7.55 -17.27
C GLU A 91 5.54 6.61 -17.19
N LYS A 92 5.03 6.16 -18.33
CA LYS A 92 3.94 5.19 -18.41
C LYS A 92 4.26 3.91 -17.63
N ILE A 93 5.41 3.29 -17.92
CA ILE A 93 5.85 2.05 -17.25
C ILE A 93 6.05 2.31 -15.76
N THR A 94 6.69 3.43 -15.41
CA THR A 94 6.92 3.85 -14.01
C THR A 94 5.61 3.92 -13.23
N GLY A 95 4.60 4.60 -13.77
CA GLY A 95 3.28 4.68 -13.16
C GLY A 95 2.62 3.31 -12.98
N GLU A 96 2.71 2.45 -13.99
CA GLU A 96 2.13 1.11 -13.96
C GLU A 96 2.78 0.20 -12.91
N VAL A 97 4.11 0.23 -12.77
CA VAL A 97 4.81 -0.55 -11.74
C VAL A 97 4.65 0.04 -10.34
N TYR A 98 4.62 1.37 -10.20
CA TYR A 98 4.37 2.02 -8.90
C TYR A 98 2.97 1.75 -8.40
N ASN A 99 1.95 1.87 -9.25
CA ASN A 99 0.58 1.56 -8.88
C ASN A 99 0.41 0.09 -8.46
N ARG A 100 1.15 -0.82 -9.12
CA ARG A 100 1.17 -2.24 -8.73
C ARG A 100 1.74 -2.44 -7.32
N VAL A 101 2.89 -1.83 -7.04
CA VAL A 101 3.55 -1.93 -5.72
C VAL A 101 2.71 -1.24 -4.63
N LEU A 102 2.13 -0.07 -4.91
CA LEU A 102 1.27 0.61 -3.95
C LEU A 102 -0.02 -0.18 -3.69
N GLY A 103 -0.60 -0.80 -4.72
CA GLY A 103 -1.81 -1.62 -4.57
C GLY A 103 -1.59 -2.84 -3.67
N GLU A 104 -0.58 -3.66 -3.96
CA GLU A 104 -0.35 -4.90 -3.20
C GLU A 104 0.50 -4.66 -1.94
N GLY A 105 1.59 -3.90 -2.06
CA GLY A 105 2.52 -3.64 -0.97
C GLY A 105 1.92 -2.84 0.18
N SER A 106 0.91 -1.98 -0.06
CA SER A 106 0.27 -1.22 1.03
C SER A 106 -0.48 -2.11 2.03
N PHE A 107 -1.06 -3.23 1.58
CA PHE A 107 -1.71 -4.19 2.49
C PHE A 107 -0.68 -4.92 3.34
N GLU A 108 0.47 -5.30 2.75
CA GLU A 108 1.56 -5.91 3.50
C GLU A 108 2.15 -4.94 4.52
N VAL A 109 2.38 -3.69 4.14
CA VAL A 109 2.83 -2.66 5.09
C VAL A 109 1.83 -2.48 6.22
N LEU A 110 0.52 -2.42 5.93
CA LEU A 110 -0.52 -2.33 6.95
C LEU A 110 -0.46 -3.51 7.95
N ASN A 111 -0.32 -4.73 7.42
CA ASN A 111 -0.22 -5.94 8.23
C ASN A 111 1.02 -5.94 9.14
N ILE A 112 2.17 -5.52 8.60
CA ILE A 112 3.43 -5.43 9.36
C ILE A 112 3.36 -4.32 10.40
N ALA A 113 2.88 -3.13 10.03
CA ALA A 113 2.73 -2.00 10.93
C ALA A 113 1.89 -2.37 12.16
N ARG A 114 0.75 -3.04 11.93
CA ARG A 114 -0.10 -3.55 13.01
C ARG A 114 0.63 -4.53 13.93
N LYS A 115 1.43 -5.46 13.40
CA LYS A 115 2.22 -6.41 14.19
C LYS A 115 3.29 -5.70 15.04
N LEU A 116 3.80 -4.56 14.58
CA LEU A 116 4.83 -3.78 15.25
C LEU A 116 4.28 -2.69 16.20
N GLY A 117 2.95 -2.58 16.33
CA GLY A 117 2.30 -1.54 17.12
C GLY A 117 2.46 -0.14 16.52
N LEU A 118 2.78 -0.06 15.23
CA LEU A 118 2.82 1.20 14.49
C LEU A 118 1.38 1.58 14.08
N PRO A 119 1.08 2.89 13.97
CA PRO A 119 -0.23 3.33 13.50
C PRO A 119 -0.46 2.90 12.05
N PRO A 120 -1.72 2.81 11.59
CA PRO A 120 -2.01 2.50 10.20
C PRO A 120 -1.31 3.49 9.25
N PRO A 121 -0.68 3.00 8.16
CA PRO A 121 0.05 3.83 7.21
C PRO A 121 -0.85 4.81 6.44
N PHE A 122 -2.13 4.50 6.29
CA PHE A 122 -3.12 5.31 5.59
C PHE A 122 -4.44 5.35 6.37
N LYS A 123 -5.28 6.34 6.07
CA LYS A 123 -6.63 6.43 6.65
C LYS A 123 -7.46 5.27 6.12
N MET A 124 -7.94 4.41 7.03
CA MET A 124 -8.85 3.32 6.70
C MET A 124 -10.28 3.75 7.03
N GLU A 125 -11.16 3.73 6.04
CA GLU A 125 -12.60 3.83 6.28
C GLU A 125 -13.12 2.44 6.68
N VAL A 126 -13.58 2.31 7.91
CA VAL A 126 -14.17 1.06 8.40
C VAL A 126 -15.64 1.03 8.00
N PRO A 127 -16.09 0.10 7.14
CA PRO A 127 -17.49 0.00 6.78
C PRO A 127 -18.34 -0.28 8.02
N GLN A 128 -19.36 0.54 8.24
CA GLN A 128 -20.30 0.38 9.34
C GLN A 128 -21.51 -0.43 8.84
N VAL A 129 -21.78 -1.58 9.46
CA VAL A 129 -23.03 -2.31 9.20
C VAL A 129 -24.15 -1.63 9.97
N LYS A 130 -25.09 -1.02 9.25
CA LYS A 130 -26.34 -0.52 9.85
C LYS A 130 -27.29 -1.72 10.02
N MET A 131 -27.39 -2.24 11.24
CA MET A 131 -28.46 -3.18 11.58
C MET A 131 -29.80 -2.43 11.56
N GLY A 132 -30.74 -2.90 10.74
CA GLY A 132 -32.10 -2.35 10.71
C GLY A 132 -32.80 -2.62 12.04
N VAL A 133 -33.07 -1.57 12.81
CA VAL A 133 -33.94 -1.68 13.99
C VAL A 133 -35.37 -1.89 13.50
N ASN A 134 -35.88 -3.12 13.61
CA ASN A 134 -37.30 -3.41 13.36
C ASN A 134 -38.16 -2.62 14.37
N LYS A 135 -38.76 -1.52 13.91
CA LYS A 135 -39.65 -0.62 14.67
C LYS A 135 -41.01 -1.23 15.05
N ASN A 136 -41.14 -2.55 15.17
CA ASN A 136 -42.44 -3.20 15.39
C ASN A 136 -42.68 -3.73 16.82
N ASN A 137 -41.80 -3.46 17.79
CA ASN A 137 -41.98 -3.88 19.18
C ASN A 137 -41.92 -2.74 20.21
N ALA A 138 -42.31 -1.51 19.84
CA ALA A 138 -42.63 -0.48 20.83
C ALA A 138 -44.11 -0.62 21.22
N LYS A 139 -44.39 -1.37 22.30
CA LYS A 139 -45.72 -1.37 22.94
C LYS A 139 -46.08 0.08 23.32
N PRO A 140 -47.31 0.55 23.04
CA PRO A 140 -47.74 1.86 23.53
C PRO A 140 -47.83 1.81 25.06
N ILE A 141 -47.19 2.76 25.72
CA ILE A 141 -47.35 3.01 27.15
C ILE A 141 -48.81 3.45 27.33
N SER A 142 -49.64 2.58 27.90
CA SER A 142 -51.03 2.91 28.23
C SER A 142 -51.04 3.90 29.39
N ASN A 143 -51.52 5.10 29.12
CA ASN A 143 -51.92 6.07 30.14
C ASN A 143 -52.85 5.40 31.16
N SER A 144 -52.45 5.37 32.43
CA SER A 144 -53.36 5.10 33.56
C SER A 144 -53.57 6.40 34.34
N PRO A 145 -54.81 6.68 34.79
CA PRO A 145 -55.23 8.02 35.24
C PRO A 145 -54.89 8.29 36.71
N GLU A 146 -54.83 9.57 37.07
CA GLU A 146 -54.76 10.10 38.44
C GLU A 146 -55.74 9.45 39.41
N ILE A 147 -55.31 9.23 40.67
CA ILE A 147 -56.20 9.21 41.83
C ILE A 147 -55.51 9.79 43.08
N ALA A 148 -56.17 10.83 43.63
CA ALA A 148 -56.22 11.39 44.99
C ALA A 148 -55.02 12.15 45.57
#